data_AF-A0A537LJJ7-F1
#
_entry.id   AF-A0A537LJJ7-F1
#
_cell.length_a   1.000
_cell.length_b   1.000
_cell.length_c   1.000
_cell.angle_alpha   90.00
_cell.angle_beta   90.00
_cell.angle_gamma   90.00
#
_symmetry.space_group_name_H-M   'P 1'
#
loop_
_entity.id
_entity.type
_entity.pdbx_description
1 polymer ?
#
loop_
_entity_poly.entity_id
_entity_poly.type
_entity_poly.pdbx_seq_one_letter_code
_entity_poly.pdbx_strand_id
1 'polypeptide(L)'
;MDLHPDMMSICFNAHDEHFQPDPDYPANEIYATHPRQELIEFCTAANDRKVKVEVESFHTGAYYNMRYVTERGLLPKPIWTTLFLGWPGGTWTPPTPQGLVFMVENLPYPVNWNVSVMDPATHWQILSLAITMGGHVRVGWEDNPYLGNRAYAKRCHELVDKIVRIAGELGRQVAGPDEARAIIFGKRAA
;
A
#
# COMPACT_ATOMS: atom_id res chain seq x y z
N MET A 1 -3.35 21.04 -7.18
CA MET A 1 -2.86 19.83 -7.87
C MET A 1 -3.17 19.98 -9.35
N ASP A 2 -2.25 20.60 -10.08
CA ASP A 2 -2.46 20.94 -11.50
C ASP A 2 -1.93 19.84 -12.43
N LEU A 3 -1.31 18.80 -11.86
CA LEU A 3 -0.77 17.64 -12.57
C LEU A 3 -1.84 16.60 -12.93
N HIS A 4 -3.04 16.69 -12.33
CA HIS A 4 -4.17 15.78 -12.58
C HIS A 4 -3.82 14.28 -12.60
N PRO A 5 -3.20 13.72 -11.55
CA PRO A 5 -2.92 12.29 -11.51
C PRO A 5 -4.22 11.47 -11.40
N ASP A 6 -4.21 10.25 -11.93
CA ASP A 6 -5.33 9.31 -11.77
C ASP A 6 -5.56 8.97 -10.28
N MET A 7 -4.46 8.80 -9.52
CA MET A 7 -4.44 8.43 -8.10
C MET A 7 -3.38 9.21 -7.31
N MET A 8 -3.59 9.33 -6.00
CA MET A 8 -2.59 9.80 -5.05
C MET A 8 -2.68 9.04 -3.73
N SER A 9 -1.56 8.84 -3.07
CA SER A 9 -1.46 8.16 -1.79
C SER A 9 -1.61 9.15 -0.64
N ILE A 10 -2.32 8.76 0.41
CA ILE A 10 -2.47 9.53 1.65
C ILE A 10 -2.32 8.56 2.82
N CYS A 11 -1.42 8.86 3.76
CA CYS A 11 -1.31 8.15 5.01
C CYS A 11 -2.53 8.43 5.91
N PHE A 12 -3.27 7.38 6.28
CA PHE A 12 -4.51 7.53 7.05
C PHE A 12 -4.34 7.38 8.55
N ASN A 13 -3.11 7.18 9.03
CA ASN A 13 -2.79 7.10 10.45
C ASN A 13 -1.40 7.66 10.71
N ALA A 14 -1.20 8.13 11.95
CA ALA A 14 0.13 8.46 12.42
C ALA A 14 1.04 7.25 12.27
N HIS A 15 2.26 7.47 11.82
CA HIS A 15 3.24 6.43 11.62
C HIS A 15 4.62 6.93 12.04
N ASP A 16 5.44 5.98 12.45
CA ASP A 16 6.81 6.16 12.86
C ASP A 16 7.68 5.23 12.04
N GLU A 17 8.69 5.79 11.40
CA GLU A 17 9.59 5.08 10.50
C GLU A 17 11.05 5.33 10.87
N HIS A 18 11.80 4.24 11.00
CA HIS A 18 13.22 4.22 11.27
C HIS A 18 13.97 3.61 10.08
N PHE A 19 14.69 4.46 9.35
CA PHE A 19 15.44 4.09 8.15
C PHE A 19 16.94 4.09 8.44
N GLN A 20 17.55 2.90 8.51
CA GLN A 20 19.01 2.74 8.57
C GLN A 20 19.51 1.67 7.58
N PRO A 21 19.42 1.94 6.26
CA PRO A 21 19.84 0.97 5.25
C PRO A 21 21.36 0.78 5.19
N ASP A 22 22.13 1.79 5.58
CA ASP A 22 23.60 1.78 5.61
C ASP A 22 24.06 2.14 7.03
N PRO A 23 24.76 1.24 7.75
CA PRO A 23 25.20 1.48 9.12
C PRO A 23 26.28 2.56 9.22
N ASP A 24 26.92 2.96 8.11
CA ASP A 24 27.91 4.04 8.08
C ASP A 24 27.25 5.43 8.16
N TYR A 25 25.92 5.51 7.98
CA TYR A 25 25.14 6.74 8.09
C TYR A 25 24.18 6.69 9.28
N PRO A 26 23.87 7.85 9.90
CA PRO A 26 22.86 7.90 10.95
C PRO A 26 21.50 7.47 10.42
N ALA A 27 20.70 6.84 11.28
CA ALA A 27 19.32 6.54 10.96
C ALA A 27 18.53 7.83 10.66
N ASN A 28 17.65 7.76 9.67
CA ASN A 28 16.63 8.76 9.44
C ASN A 28 15.35 8.32 10.16
N GLU A 29 14.87 9.15 11.09
CA GLU A 29 13.65 8.88 11.86
C GLU A 29 12.56 9.85 11.47
N ILE A 30 11.38 9.31 11.12
CA ILE A 30 10.22 10.09 10.70
C ILE A 30 9.07 9.75 11.62
N TYR A 31 8.60 10.74 12.38
CA TYR A 31 7.35 10.66 13.10
C TYR A 31 6.32 11.56 12.43
N ALA A 32 5.43 10.96 11.65
CA ALA A 32 4.41 11.68 10.90
C ALA A 32 3.04 11.55 11.57
N THR A 33 2.38 12.69 11.78
CA THR A 33 0.99 12.72 12.26
C THR A 33 0.06 13.05 11.13
N HIS A 34 -1.16 12.50 11.16
CA HIS A 34 -2.20 12.72 10.15
C HIS A 34 -3.55 13.03 10.84
N PRO A 35 -3.75 14.26 11.35
CA PRO A 35 -4.98 14.63 12.01
C PRO A 35 -6.19 14.49 11.08
N ARG A 36 -7.36 14.15 11.63
CA ARG A 36 -8.58 13.96 10.82
C ARG A 36 -8.97 15.17 9.97
N GLN A 37 -8.63 16.39 10.42
CA GLN A 37 -8.86 17.60 9.65
C GLN A 37 -8.05 17.61 8.35
N GLU A 38 -6.77 17.22 8.40
CA GLU A 38 -5.92 17.06 7.22
C GLU A 38 -6.49 15.99 6.27
N LEU A 39 -6.93 14.84 6.81
CA LEU A 39 -7.56 13.79 6.00
C LEU A 39 -8.82 14.30 5.28
N ILE A 40 -9.66 15.10 5.95
CA ILE A 40 -10.84 15.74 5.33
C ILE A 40 -10.40 16.68 4.21
N GLU A 41 -9.41 17.54 4.46
CA GLU A 41 -8.93 18.53 3.49
C GLU A 41 -8.33 17.86 2.25
N PHE A 42 -7.46 16.87 2.43
CA PHE A 42 -6.85 16.15 1.31
C PHE A 42 -7.87 15.34 0.51
N CYS A 43 -8.79 14.64 1.17
CA CYS A 43 -9.83 13.89 0.45
C CYS A 43 -10.80 14.82 -0.28
N THR A 44 -11.13 15.97 0.30
CA THR A 44 -11.94 17.00 -0.39
C THR A 44 -11.22 17.53 -1.62
N ALA A 45 -9.95 17.92 -1.47
CA ALA A 45 -9.14 18.43 -2.57
C ALA A 45 -8.93 17.40 -3.70
N ALA A 46 -8.82 16.11 -3.36
CA ALA A 46 -8.75 15.01 -4.31
C ALA A 46 -10.07 14.82 -5.07
N ASN A 47 -11.20 14.83 -4.37
CA ASN A 47 -12.54 14.73 -4.98
C ASN A 47 -12.84 15.88 -5.94
N ASP A 48 -12.54 17.12 -5.54
CA ASP A 48 -12.72 18.32 -6.38
C ASP A 48 -11.96 18.21 -7.71
N ARG A 49 -10.87 17.44 -7.71
CA ARG A 49 -9.98 17.25 -8.86
C ARG A 49 -10.12 15.88 -9.52
N LYS A 50 -11.08 15.06 -9.07
CA LYS A 50 -11.33 13.70 -9.57
C LYS A 50 -10.10 12.79 -9.46
N VAL A 51 -9.27 13.01 -8.44
CA VAL A 51 -8.12 12.17 -8.11
C VAL A 51 -8.58 11.10 -7.12
N LYS A 52 -8.26 9.84 -7.41
CA LYS A 52 -8.59 8.73 -6.52
C LYS A 52 -7.58 8.64 -5.37
N VAL A 53 -8.07 8.56 -4.15
CA VAL A 53 -7.22 8.36 -2.98
C VAL A 53 -6.88 6.88 -2.82
N GLU A 54 -5.58 6.58 -2.71
CA GLU A 54 -5.04 5.38 -2.10
C GLU A 54 -4.87 5.62 -0.60
N VAL A 55 -5.58 4.83 0.20
CA VAL A 55 -5.53 4.89 1.66
C VAL A 55 -4.33 4.09 2.16
N GLU A 56 -3.28 4.75 2.62
CA GLU A 56 -2.11 4.07 3.18
C GLU A 56 -2.34 3.76 4.67
N SER A 57 -2.32 2.48 5.01
CA SER A 57 -2.62 1.94 6.34
C SER A 57 -1.40 1.24 6.93
N PHE A 58 -0.70 1.92 7.85
CA PHE A 58 0.46 1.33 8.56
C PHE A 58 0.05 0.41 9.70
N HIS A 59 -1.13 0.65 10.28
CA HIS A 59 -1.77 -0.25 11.24
C HIS A 59 -3.29 -0.02 11.23
N THR A 60 -4.04 -0.85 11.95
CA THR A 60 -5.52 -0.83 11.96
C THR A 60 -6.14 0.47 12.51
N GLY A 61 -5.33 1.38 13.07
CA GLY A 61 -5.77 2.74 13.39
C GLY A 61 -6.23 3.52 12.16
N ALA A 62 -5.63 3.26 10.99
CA ALA A 62 -6.10 3.82 9.72
C ALA A 62 -7.52 3.39 9.38
N TYR A 63 -7.97 2.21 9.82
CA TYR A 63 -9.30 1.72 9.50
C TYR A 63 -10.38 2.54 10.20
N TYR A 64 -10.13 3.01 11.42
CA TYR A 64 -11.02 3.96 12.08
C TYR A 64 -11.13 5.26 11.27
N ASN A 65 -9.99 5.82 10.84
CA ASN A 65 -9.98 7.04 10.04
C ASN A 65 -10.62 6.84 8.65
N MET A 66 -10.39 5.68 8.02
CA MET A 66 -11.04 5.30 6.76
C MET A 66 -12.56 5.30 6.93
N ARG A 67 -13.09 4.71 8.01
CA ARG A 67 -14.53 4.77 8.33
C ARG A 67 -15.01 6.19 8.52
N TYR A 68 -14.30 6.96 9.35
CA TYR A 68 -14.65 8.35 9.67
C TYR A 68 -14.76 9.23 8.41
N VAL A 69 -13.84 9.08 7.46
CA VAL A 69 -13.83 9.83 6.19
C VAL A 69 -14.87 9.27 5.21
N THR A 70 -15.05 7.94 5.16
CA THR A 70 -16.07 7.29 4.31
C THR A 70 -17.49 7.69 4.70
N GLU A 71 -17.80 7.73 6.00
CA GLU A 71 -19.11 8.13 6.54
C GLU A 71 -19.47 9.60 6.21
N ARG A 72 -18.47 10.41 5.81
CA ARG A 72 -18.63 11.79 5.30
C ARG A 72 -18.76 11.88 3.79
N GLY A 73 -18.77 10.74 3.08
CA GLY A 73 -18.88 10.70 1.62
C GLY A 73 -17.60 11.09 0.88
N LEU A 74 -16.45 11.15 1.56
CA LEU A 74 -15.20 11.67 0.98
C LEU A 74 -14.31 10.60 0.35
N LEU A 75 -14.63 9.30 0.51
CA LEU A 75 -13.93 8.19 -0.15
C LEU A 75 -14.87 7.47 -1.13
N PRO A 76 -14.82 7.79 -2.43
CA PRO A 76 -15.63 7.11 -3.44
C PRO A 76 -15.26 5.63 -3.57
N LYS A 77 -16.27 4.76 -3.66
CA LYS A 77 -16.09 3.32 -3.88
C LYS A 77 -15.74 2.99 -5.34
N PRO A 78 -15.03 1.88 -5.63
CA PRO A 78 -14.43 0.95 -4.66
C PRO A 78 -13.21 1.59 -3.97
N ILE A 79 -13.10 1.48 -2.64
CA ILE A 79 -11.96 2.07 -1.91
C ILE A 79 -10.70 1.26 -2.21
N TRP A 80 -9.54 1.93 -2.31
CA TRP A 80 -8.23 1.29 -2.45
C TRP A 80 -7.38 1.57 -1.23
N THR A 81 -6.73 0.55 -0.66
CA THR A 81 -5.83 0.73 0.49
C THR A 81 -4.55 -0.09 0.36
N THR A 82 -3.40 0.53 0.67
CA THR A 82 -2.14 -0.19 0.84
C THR A 82 -1.96 -0.56 2.32
N LEU A 83 -1.66 -1.82 2.58
CA LEU A 83 -1.31 -2.35 3.89
C LEU A 83 0.22 -2.38 4.03
N PHE A 84 0.78 -1.66 5.01
CA PHE A 84 2.23 -1.58 5.20
C PHE A 84 2.67 -2.54 6.31
N LEU A 85 3.56 -3.46 5.97
CA LEU A 85 4.15 -4.45 6.89
C LEU A 85 5.67 -4.30 6.92
N GLY A 86 6.30 -4.50 8.07
CA GLY A 86 7.75 -4.52 8.18
C GLY A 86 8.43 -3.16 8.29
N TRP A 87 7.71 -2.04 8.16
CA TRP A 87 8.24 -0.67 8.21
C TRP A 87 8.69 -0.28 9.62
N PRO A 88 10.01 -0.34 9.95
CA PRO A 88 10.50 -0.28 11.33
C PRO A 88 10.11 1.02 12.01
N GLY A 89 9.71 0.98 13.27
CA GLY A 89 9.33 2.17 14.06
C GLY A 89 8.25 1.86 15.10
N GLY A 90 7.79 2.86 15.83
CA GLY A 90 6.80 2.74 16.90
C GLY A 90 5.40 2.30 16.46
N THR A 91 5.10 2.32 15.17
CA THR A 91 3.82 1.86 14.59
C THR A 91 3.97 0.60 13.74
N TRP A 92 5.01 -0.19 14.00
CA TRP A 92 5.36 -1.37 13.20
C TRP A 92 4.28 -2.46 13.22
N THR A 93 3.88 -2.89 12.02
CA THR A 93 3.10 -4.11 11.81
C THR A 93 4.06 -5.25 11.40
N PRO A 94 4.10 -6.39 12.12
CA PRO A 94 5.02 -7.48 11.80
C PRO A 94 4.81 -8.04 10.37
N PRO A 95 5.89 -8.26 9.58
CA PRO A 95 5.80 -8.81 8.23
C PRO A 95 5.68 -10.34 8.27
N THR A 96 4.64 -10.84 8.95
CA THR A 96 4.36 -12.27 9.11
C THR A 96 3.02 -12.63 8.44
N PRO A 97 2.78 -13.92 8.13
CA PRO A 97 1.46 -14.35 7.65
C PRO A 97 0.32 -13.91 8.58
N GLN A 98 0.52 -14.02 9.89
CA GLN A 98 -0.45 -13.58 10.90
C GLN A 98 -0.66 -12.06 10.87
N GLY A 99 0.39 -11.27 10.65
CA GLY A 99 0.29 -9.82 10.50
C GLY A 99 -0.55 -9.43 9.28
N LEU A 100 -0.30 -10.05 8.13
CA LEU A 100 -1.09 -9.80 6.92
C LEU A 100 -2.54 -10.23 7.09
N VAL A 101 -2.77 -11.45 7.59
CA VAL A 101 -4.13 -11.98 7.84
C VAL A 101 -4.88 -11.07 8.80
N PHE A 102 -4.25 -10.64 9.90
CA PHE A 102 -4.85 -9.71 10.84
C PHE A 102 -5.28 -8.40 10.18
N MET A 103 -4.40 -7.78 9.37
CA MET A 103 -4.74 -6.54 8.66
C MET A 103 -5.91 -6.75 7.70
N VAL A 104 -5.93 -7.84 6.92
CA VAL A 104 -6.97 -8.14 5.93
C VAL A 104 -8.32 -8.46 6.60
N GLU A 105 -8.34 -9.30 7.64
CA GLU A 105 -9.56 -9.70 8.35
C GLU A 105 -10.22 -8.54 9.12
N ASN A 106 -9.44 -7.50 9.45
CA ASN A 106 -9.95 -6.32 10.16
C ASN A 106 -10.28 -5.14 9.24
N LEU A 107 -10.21 -5.31 7.91
CA LEU A 107 -10.63 -4.27 6.98
C LEU A 107 -12.07 -3.83 7.27
N PRO A 108 -12.36 -2.52 7.34
CA PRO A 108 -13.65 -2.03 7.82
C PRO A 108 -14.78 -2.18 6.78
N TYR A 109 -14.42 -2.40 5.52
CA TYR A 109 -15.33 -2.53 4.39
C TYR A 109 -14.76 -3.51 3.36
N PRO A 110 -15.59 -4.01 2.42
CA PRO A 110 -15.07 -4.59 1.19
C PRO A 110 -14.33 -3.50 0.39
N VAL A 111 -13.01 -3.57 0.39
CA VAL A 111 -12.11 -2.64 -0.32
C VAL A 111 -11.16 -3.43 -1.21
N ASN A 112 -10.64 -2.79 -2.25
CA ASN A 112 -9.46 -3.29 -2.92
C ASN A 112 -8.25 -2.99 -2.03
N TRP A 113 -7.35 -3.96 -1.91
CA TRP A 113 -6.15 -3.80 -1.10
C TRP A 113 -4.92 -4.36 -1.79
N ASN A 114 -3.79 -3.69 -1.58
CA ASN A 114 -2.45 -4.21 -1.85
C ASN A 114 -1.62 -4.21 -0.57
N VAL A 115 -0.47 -4.89 -0.60
CA VAL A 115 0.49 -4.89 0.50
C VAL A 115 1.85 -4.36 0.03
N SER A 116 2.48 -3.56 0.88
CA SER A 116 3.90 -3.18 0.82
C SER A 116 4.65 -3.81 2.00
N VAL A 117 5.86 -4.30 1.75
CA VAL A 117 6.65 -5.02 2.77
C VAL A 117 8.08 -4.52 2.81
N MET A 118 8.44 -3.82 3.88
CA MET A 118 9.80 -3.33 4.13
C MET A 118 10.61 -4.32 4.98
N ASP A 119 10.77 -5.55 4.48
CA ASP A 119 11.64 -6.54 5.11
C ASP A 119 12.23 -7.49 4.06
N PRO A 120 13.55 -7.44 3.78
CA PRO A 120 14.18 -8.28 2.74
C PRO A 120 14.01 -9.78 2.95
N ALA A 121 13.85 -10.24 4.20
CA ALA A 121 13.77 -11.66 4.53
C ALA A 121 12.40 -12.27 4.22
N THR A 122 11.33 -11.49 4.35
CA THR A 122 9.93 -11.94 4.25
C THR A 122 9.16 -11.34 3.08
N HIS A 123 9.66 -10.28 2.43
CA HIS A 123 8.98 -9.56 1.35
C HIS A 123 8.34 -10.49 0.31
N TRP A 124 9.12 -11.39 -0.29
CA TRP A 124 8.61 -12.27 -1.34
C TRP A 124 7.57 -13.27 -0.82
N GLN A 125 7.72 -13.79 0.40
CA GLN A 125 6.76 -14.72 1.02
C GLN A 125 5.42 -14.01 1.30
N ILE A 126 5.45 -12.80 1.85
CA ILE A 126 4.25 -12.04 2.19
C ILE A 126 3.53 -11.55 0.93
N LEU A 127 4.25 -11.09 -0.10
CA LEU A 127 3.64 -10.74 -1.38
C LEU A 127 2.97 -11.95 -2.06
N SER A 128 3.61 -13.12 -2.00
CA SER A 128 3.03 -14.37 -2.53
C SER A 128 1.76 -14.77 -1.77
N LEU A 129 1.76 -14.60 -0.45
CA LEU A 129 0.57 -14.82 0.39
C LEU A 129 -0.55 -13.83 0.03
N ALA A 130 -0.22 -12.55 -0.16
CA ALA A 130 -1.21 -11.56 -0.56
C ALA A 130 -1.88 -11.88 -1.91
N ILE A 131 -1.10 -12.31 -2.90
CA ILE A 131 -1.62 -12.80 -4.19
C ILE A 131 -2.57 -13.98 -3.95
N THR A 132 -2.18 -14.94 -3.11
CA THR A 132 -2.97 -16.14 -2.78
C THR A 132 -4.29 -15.78 -2.06
N MET A 133 -4.28 -14.76 -1.21
CA MET A 133 -5.46 -14.23 -0.52
C MET A 133 -6.36 -13.37 -1.42
N GLY A 134 -6.01 -13.18 -2.69
CA GLY A 134 -6.76 -12.38 -3.65
C GLY A 134 -6.44 -10.87 -3.62
N GLY A 135 -5.49 -10.44 -2.79
CA GLY A 135 -5.01 -9.06 -2.73
C GLY A 135 -4.07 -8.70 -3.88
N HIS A 136 -3.77 -7.41 -4.00
CA HIS A 136 -2.77 -6.87 -4.91
C HIS A 136 -1.40 -6.71 -4.19
N VAL A 137 -0.36 -6.35 -4.92
CA VAL A 137 1.01 -6.25 -4.37
C VAL A 137 1.68 -4.97 -4.86
N ARG A 138 2.55 -4.41 -4.02
CA ARG A 138 3.41 -3.28 -4.33
C ARG A 138 4.87 -3.72 -4.25
N VAL A 139 5.65 -3.40 -5.28
CA VAL A 139 7.10 -3.65 -5.35
C VAL A 139 7.78 -2.41 -5.90
N GLY A 140 9.03 -2.20 -5.50
CA GLY A 140 9.84 -1.11 -5.98
C GLY A 140 11.02 -0.85 -5.04
N TRP A 141 11.96 -0.02 -5.50
CA TRP A 141 13.10 0.37 -4.67
C TRP A 141 12.68 1.13 -3.41
N GLU A 142 11.54 1.82 -3.44
CA GLU A 142 10.97 2.54 -2.30
C GLU A 142 10.64 1.59 -1.15
N ASP A 143 9.96 0.47 -1.44
CA ASP A 143 9.52 -0.46 -0.41
C ASP A 143 10.63 -1.44 -0.02
N ASN A 144 11.27 -2.06 -1.02
CA ASN A 144 12.27 -3.09 -0.80
C ASN A 144 13.16 -3.28 -2.05
N PRO A 145 14.40 -2.78 -2.04
CA PRO A 145 15.25 -2.84 -3.21
C PRO A 145 15.94 -4.20 -3.42
N TYR A 146 15.63 -5.23 -2.62
CA TYR A 146 16.35 -6.50 -2.61
C TYR A 146 15.65 -7.61 -3.40
N LEU A 147 16.43 -8.33 -4.22
CA LEU A 147 16.03 -9.58 -4.83
C LEU A 147 16.02 -10.73 -3.81
N GLY A 148 15.48 -11.89 -4.19
CA GLY A 148 15.32 -13.04 -3.28
C GLY A 148 16.62 -13.63 -2.72
N ASN A 149 17.77 -13.33 -3.34
CA ASN A 149 19.11 -13.68 -2.84
C ASN A 149 19.72 -12.59 -1.95
N ARG A 150 18.94 -11.56 -1.57
CA ARG A 150 19.37 -10.37 -0.82
C ARG A 150 20.37 -9.47 -1.54
N ALA A 151 20.56 -9.65 -2.85
CA ALA A 151 21.28 -8.66 -3.65
C ALA A 151 20.36 -7.49 -3.99
N TYR A 152 20.91 -6.27 -4.09
CA TYR A 152 20.17 -5.14 -4.63
C TYR A 152 19.75 -5.40 -6.08
N ALA A 153 18.51 -5.07 -6.40
CA ALA A 153 18.06 -4.94 -7.78
C ALA A 153 18.77 -3.74 -8.42
N LYS A 154 19.46 -3.97 -9.54
CA LYS A 154 20.16 -2.92 -10.30
C LYS A 154 19.19 -2.02 -11.06
N ARG A 155 17.98 -2.52 -11.33
CA ARG A 155 16.87 -1.79 -11.95
C ARG A 155 15.57 -2.14 -11.24
N CYS A 156 14.70 -1.14 -11.05
CA CYS A 156 13.40 -1.33 -10.41
C CYS A 156 12.55 -2.43 -11.10
N HIS A 157 12.61 -2.55 -12.43
CA HIS A 157 11.85 -3.55 -13.17
C HIS A 157 12.26 -5.01 -12.85
N GLU A 158 13.46 -5.26 -12.31
CA GLU A 158 13.85 -6.63 -11.91
C GLU A 158 12.97 -7.16 -10.75
N LEU A 159 12.49 -6.26 -9.89
CA LEU A 159 11.53 -6.59 -8.83
C LEU A 159 10.15 -6.89 -9.42
N VAL A 160 9.75 -6.11 -10.43
CA VAL A 160 8.50 -6.31 -11.19
C VAL A 160 8.51 -7.65 -11.92
N ASP A 161 9.57 -7.95 -12.67
CA ASP A 161 9.72 -9.21 -13.41
C ASP A 161 9.60 -10.43 -12.49
N LYS A 162 10.20 -10.35 -11.29
CA LYS A 162 10.11 -11.41 -10.29
C LYS A 162 8.69 -11.59 -9.77
N ILE A 163 7.98 -10.52 -9.40
CA ILE A 163 6.61 -10.66 -8.86
C ILE A 163 5.61 -11.08 -9.94
N VAL A 164 5.81 -10.65 -11.20
CA VAL A 164 5.02 -11.11 -12.36
C VAL A 164 5.16 -12.63 -12.54
N ARG A 165 6.39 -13.17 -12.47
CA ARG A 165 6.61 -14.62 -12.54
C ARG A 165 5.92 -15.36 -11.39
N ILE A 166 6.08 -14.88 -10.15
CA ILE A 166 5.43 -15.49 -8.97
C ILE A 166 3.91 -15.49 -9.16
N ALA A 167 3.31 -14.37 -9.58
CA ALA A 167 1.88 -14.27 -9.82
C ALA A 167 1.42 -15.28 -10.90
N GLY A 168 2.17 -15.42 -11.99
CA GLY A 168 1.92 -16.41 -13.03
C GLY A 168 2.00 -17.85 -12.54
N GLU A 169 3.01 -18.19 -11.73
CA GLU A 169 3.17 -19.52 -11.10
C GLU A 169 2.01 -19.84 -10.13
N LEU A 170 1.46 -18.83 -9.47
CA LEU A 170 0.26 -18.93 -8.63
C LEU A 170 -1.06 -18.89 -9.43
N GLY A 171 -1.01 -18.81 -10.76
CA GLY A 171 -2.18 -18.81 -11.63
C GLY A 171 -2.95 -17.48 -11.70
N ARG A 172 -2.38 -16.37 -11.22
CA ARG A 172 -3.00 -15.04 -11.23
C ARG A 172 -2.26 -14.10 -12.18
N GLN A 173 -2.87 -13.82 -13.33
CA GLN A 173 -2.28 -12.94 -14.33
C GLN A 173 -2.22 -11.48 -13.85
N VAL A 174 -1.21 -10.75 -14.31
CA VAL A 174 -1.01 -9.33 -13.97
C VAL A 174 -1.89 -8.46 -14.86
N ALA A 175 -2.59 -7.51 -14.26
CA ALA A 175 -3.46 -6.59 -14.96
C ALA A 175 -2.66 -5.60 -15.83
N GLY A 176 -3.10 -5.39 -17.06
CA GLY A 176 -2.67 -4.26 -17.87
C GLY A 176 -3.18 -2.93 -17.31
N PRO A 177 -2.66 -1.77 -17.76
CA PRO A 177 -3.08 -0.46 -17.25
C PRO A 177 -4.59 -0.20 -17.32
N ASP A 178 -5.26 -0.60 -18.41
CA ASP A 178 -6.71 -0.38 -18.56
C ASP A 178 -7.54 -1.30 -17.67
N GLU A 179 -7.10 -2.54 -17.46
CA GLU A 179 -7.70 -3.47 -16.50
C GLU A 179 -7.53 -2.94 -15.07
N ALA A 180 -6.34 -2.44 -14.73
CA ALA A 180 -6.07 -1.81 -13.44
C ALA A 180 -7.02 -0.62 -13.21
N ARG A 181 -7.21 0.26 -14.21
CA ARG A 181 -8.19 1.34 -14.11
C ARG A 181 -9.61 0.83 -13.86
N ALA A 182 -10.05 -0.22 -14.57
CA ALA A 182 -11.37 -0.80 -14.36
C ALA A 182 -11.54 -1.38 -12.94
N ILE A 183 -10.48 -1.93 -12.34
CA ILE A 183 -10.48 -2.44 -10.96
C ILE A 183 -10.52 -1.28 -9.95
N ILE A 184 -9.66 -0.28 -10.12
CA ILE A 184 -9.47 0.85 -9.20
C ILE A 184 -10.69 1.78 -9.17
N PHE A 185 -11.24 2.10 -10.34
CA PHE A 185 -12.35 3.05 -10.48
C PHE A 185 -13.72 2.36 -10.56
N GLY A 186 -13.74 1.03 -10.69
CA GLY A 186 -14.92 0.27 -11.06
C GLY A 186 -15.23 0.36 -12.56
N LYS A 187 -16.12 -0.50 -13.06
CA LYS A 187 -16.64 -0.38 -14.43
C LYS A 187 -17.41 0.94 -14.53
N ARG A 188 -17.00 1.84 -15.43
CA ARG A 188 -17.87 2.95 -15.85
C ARG A 188 -19.16 2.32 -16.37
N ALA A 189 -20.32 2.76 -15.86
CA ALA A 189 -21.58 2.43 -16.49
C ALA A 189 -21.48 2.88 -17.96
N ALA A 190 -21.73 1.95 -18.88
CA ALA A 190 -21.84 2.25 -20.30
C ALA A 190 -23.06 3.16 -20.55
#